data_AF-A0A3D2AXU2-F1
#
_entry.id   AF-A0A3D2AXU2-F1
#
_cell.length_a   1.000
_cell.length_b   1.000
_cell.length_c   1.000
_cell.angle_alpha   90.00
_cell.angle_beta   90.00
_cell.angle_gamma   90.00
#
_symmetry.space_group_name_H-M   'P 1'
#
loop_
_entity.id
_entity.type
_entity.pdbx_description
1 polymer ?
#
loop_
_entity_poly.entity_id
_entity_poly.type
_entity_poly.pdbx_seq_one_letter_code
_entity_poly.pdbx_strand_id
1 'polypeptide(L)'
;SFRHPISFRELRRLRVSDASGPVTALNELEYIDGNIWANIWHRDELVSIDPETGSVNGRLDLSGLLAGARPLDPEGVLNGIAHDPSTGHLFVTGKLWSRVFEIRISESS
;
A
#
# COMPACT_ATOMS: atom_id res chain seq x y z
N SER A 1 -8.18 7.74 -8.38
CA SER A 1 -9.38 7.62 -9.25
C SER A 1 -9.09 6.59 -10.32
N PHE A 2 -10.13 5.94 -10.86
CA PHE A 2 -9.99 5.04 -12.00
C PHE A 2 -9.93 5.87 -13.27
N ARG A 3 -8.97 5.54 -14.14
CA ARG A 3 -8.69 6.31 -15.35
C ARG A 3 -8.74 5.42 -16.57
N HIS A 4 -9.19 5.99 -17.68
CA HIS A 4 -9.13 5.31 -18.96
C HIS A 4 -7.66 5.09 -19.37
N PRO A 5 -7.25 3.90 -19.80
CA PRO A 5 -5.82 3.58 -19.99
C PRO A 5 -5.14 4.40 -21.09
N ILE A 6 -5.88 4.81 -22.12
CA ILE A 6 -5.34 5.60 -23.25
C ILE A 6 -5.46 7.12 -23.00
N SER A 7 -6.67 7.64 -22.85
CA SER A 7 -6.92 9.09 -22.70
C SER A 7 -6.65 9.63 -21.30
N PHE A 8 -6.44 8.77 -20.30
CA PHE A 8 -6.23 9.11 -18.90
C PHE A 8 -7.39 9.90 -18.24
N ARG A 9 -8.53 10.03 -18.94
CA ARG A 9 -9.74 10.66 -18.40
C ARG A 9 -10.23 9.91 -17.17
N GLU A 10 -10.74 10.65 -16.20
CA GLU A 10 -11.35 10.06 -15.02
C GLU A 10 -12.65 9.33 -15.39
N LEU A 11 -12.74 8.06 -15.02
CA LEU A 11 -13.93 7.23 -15.20
C LEU A 11 -14.75 7.15 -13.93
N ARG A 12 -14.06 7.05 -12.78
CA ARG A 12 -14.68 6.91 -11.46
C ARG A 12 -13.74 7.44 -10.38
N ARG A 13 -14.33 8.02 -9.33
CA ARG A 13 -13.63 8.40 -8.11
C ARG A 13 -14.11 7.52 -6.96
N LEU A 14 -13.16 7.08 -6.15
CA LEU A 14 -13.43 6.29 -4.95
C LEU A 14 -13.03 7.13 -3.74
N ARG A 15 -13.90 7.21 -2.73
CA ARG A 15 -13.57 7.75 -1.42
C ARG A 15 -13.20 6.58 -0.53
N VAL A 16 -12.04 6.64 0.11
CA VAL A 16 -11.55 5.55 0.96
C VAL A 16 -11.86 5.85 2.42
N SER A 17 -12.40 4.85 3.13
CA SER A 17 -12.74 4.96 4.55
C SER A 17 -12.69 3.62 5.25
N ASP A 18 -12.52 3.66 6.57
CA ASP A 18 -12.67 2.54 7.48
C ASP A 18 -13.68 2.87 8.59
N ALA A 19 -13.76 2.02 9.62
CA ALA A 19 -14.66 2.23 10.76
C ALA A 19 -14.37 3.53 11.55
N SER A 20 -13.17 4.10 11.44
CA SER A 20 -12.75 5.34 12.09
C SER A 20 -12.99 6.57 11.21
N GLY A 21 -13.37 6.39 9.95
CA GLY A 21 -13.71 7.46 9.01
C GLY A 21 -12.83 7.49 7.77
N PRO A 22 -12.67 8.66 7.12
CA PRO A 22 -11.90 8.77 5.88
C PRO A 22 -10.42 8.44 6.07
N VAL A 23 -9.87 7.62 5.17
CA VAL A 23 -8.43 7.35 5.10
C VAL A 23 -7.82 8.27 4.05
N THR A 24 -6.81 9.04 4.46
CA THR A 24 -6.16 10.07 3.63
C THR A 24 -4.67 9.77 3.47
N ALA A 25 -3.98 10.59 2.67
CA ALA A 25 -2.54 10.44 2.40
C ALA A 25 -2.15 9.09 1.78
N LEU A 26 -3.07 8.46 1.05
CA LEU A 26 -2.78 7.30 0.20
C LEU A 26 -1.84 7.74 -0.91
N ASN A 27 -0.73 7.03 -1.08
CA ASN A 27 0.30 7.42 -2.04
C ASN A 27 0.52 6.36 -3.12
N GLU A 28 1.42 5.39 -2.91
CA GLU A 28 1.63 4.27 -3.82
C GLU A 28 0.46 3.30 -3.82
N LEU A 29 0.20 2.69 -4.98
CA LEU A 29 -0.91 1.77 -5.21
C LEU A 29 -0.46 0.51 -5.96
N GLU A 30 -0.95 -0.65 -5.57
CA GLU A 30 -0.78 -1.92 -6.30
C GLU A 30 -2.10 -2.69 -6.34
N TYR A 31 -2.42 -3.38 -7.44
CA TYR A 31 -3.67 -4.15 -7.56
C TYR A 31 -3.40 -5.65 -7.40
N ILE A 32 -3.87 -6.22 -6.30
CA ILE A 32 -3.49 -7.57 -5.84
C ILE A 32 -4.76 -8.32 -5.46
N ASP A 33 -5.00 -9.45 -6.11
CA ASP A 33 -6.10 -10.37 -5.82
C ASP A 33 -7.46 -9.67 -5.64
N GLY A 34 -7.77 -8.75 -6.55
CA GLY A 34 -9.05 -8.03 -6.55
C GLY A 34 -9.08 -6.76 -5.69
N ASN A 35 -8.05 -6.49 -4.88
CA ASN A 35 -7.99 -5.36 -3.97
C ASN A 35 -6.96 -4.32 -4.41
N ILE A 36 -7.18 -3.06 -4.03
CA ILE A 36 -6.18 -1.99 -4.14
C ILE A 36 -5.39 -1.96 -2.84
N TRP A 37 -4.10 -2.23 -2.92
CA TRP A 37 -3.16 -2.03 -1.83
C TRP A 37 -2.58 -0.64 -1.92
N ALA A 38 -2.49 0.05 -0.79
CA ALA A 38 -1.91 1.39 -0.74
C ALA A 38 -1.07 1.58 0.51
N ASN A 39 0.02 2.34 0.41
CA ASN A 39 0.67 2.87 1.62
C ASN A 39 -0.06 4.12 2.12
N ILE A 40 0.14 4.45 3.40
CA ILE A 40 -0.22 5.75 3.94
C ILE A 40 1.06 6.54 4.15
N TRP A 41 1.15 7.72 3.55
CA TRP A 41 2.36 8.55 3.61
C TRP A 41 2.74 8.88 5.07
N HIS A 42 4.03 8.75 5.39
CA HIS A 42 4.59 8.84 6.75
C HIS A 42 4.06 7.82 7.77
N ARG A 43 3.46 6.70 7.31
CA ARG A 43 3.15 5.56 8.16
C ARG A 43 3.80 4.29 7.62
N ASP A 44 4.17 3.40 8.54
CA ASP A 44 4.69 2.08 8.21
C ASP A 44 3.55 1.07 8.11
N GLU A 45 2.53 1.39 7.31
CA GLU A 45 1.39 0.50 7.12
C GLU A 45 0.93 0.47 5.66
N LEU A 46 0.43 -0.69 5.23
CA LEU A 46 -0.36 -0.84 4.02
C LEU A 46 -1.83 -1.04 4.38
N VAL A 47 -2.71 -0.49 3.55
CA VAL A 47 -4.15 -0.76 3.59
C VAL A 47 -4.58 -1.53 2.36
N SER A 48 -5.41 -2.53 2.54
CA SER A 48 -6.14 -3.20 1.45
C SER A 48 -7.53 -2.55 1.33
N ILE A 49 -7.88 -2.12 0.13
CA ILE A 49 -9.06 -1.32 -0.18
C ILE A 49 -9.89 -2.06 -1.21
N ASP A 50 -11.16 -2.27 -0.89
CA ASP A 50 -12.14 -2.77 -1.84
C ASP A 50 -12.35 -1.72 -2.96
N PRO A 51 -12.04 -2.06 -4.23
CA PRO A 51 -12.16 -1.11 -5.34
C PRO A 51 -13.61 -0.73 -5.66
N GLU A 52 -14.60 -1.53 -5.30
CA GLU A 52 -16.01 -1.26 -5.55
C GLU A 52 -16.54 -0.22 -4.56
N THR A 53 -16.29 -0.45 -3.27
CA THR A 53 -16.89 0.34 -2.18
C THR A 53 -15.98 1.44 -1.63
N GLY A 54 -14.66 1.27 -1.70
CA GLY A 54 -13.69 2.14 -1.03
C GLY A 54 -13.49 1.81 0.45
N SER A 55 -14.08 0.72 0.92
CA SER A 55 -13.87 0.23 2.29
C SER A 55 -12.48 -0.34 2.46
N VAL A 56 -11.78 0.06 3.52
CA VAL A 56 -10.56 -0.64 3.95
C VAL A 56 -10.97 -1.96 4.61
N ASN A 57 -10.50 -3.09 4.05
CA ASN A 57 -10.81 -4.43 4.54
C ASN A 57 -9.63 -5.09 5.26
N GLY A 58 -8.43 -4.50 5.21
CA GLY A 58 -7.26 -4.99 5.92
C GLY A 58 -6.21 -3.90 6.14
N ARG A 59 -5.43 -4.06 7.20
CA ARG A 59 -4.27 -3.23 7.54
C ARG A 59 -3.08 -4.15 7.82
N LEU A 60 -1.94 -3.81 7.24
CA LEU A 60 -0.70 -4.54 7.42
C LEU A 60 0.34 -3.60 8.05
N ASP A 61 0.70 -3.88 9.29
CA ASP A 61 1.76 -3.16 10.02
C ASP A 61 3.15 -3.63 9.56
N LEU A 62 3.95 -2.68 9.10
CA LEU A 62 5.31 -2.86 8.60
C LEU A 62 6.36 -2.16 9.48
N SER A 63 5.98 -1.63 10.64
CA SER A 63 6.88 -0.86 11.53
C SER A 63 8.12 -1.65 11.97
N GLY A 64 8.03 -2.98 12.05
CA GLY A 64 9.13 -3.87 12.39
C GLY A 64 10.19 -4.09 11.30
N LEU A 65 9.89 -3.76 10.02
CA LEU A 65 10.78 -4.09 8.90
C LEU A 65 12.09 -3.31 8.89
N LEU A 66 12.07 -2.08 9.40
CA LEU A 66 13.18 -1.14 9.29
C LEU A 66 14.06 -1.03 10.54
N ALA A 67 14.00 -1.98 11.48
CA ALA A 67 14.83 -1.93 12.69
C ALA A 67 16.33 -1.75 12.34
N GLY A 68 16.83 -0.52 12.49
CA GLY A 68 18.21 -0.11 12.15
C GLY A 68 18.51 0.23 10.68
N ALA A 69 17.55 0.12 9.76
CA ALA A 69 17.75 0.37 8.32
C ALA A 69 17.01 1.62 7.79
N ARG A 70 16.26 2.31 8.65
CA ARG A 70 15.51 3.52 8.27
C ARG A 70 16.48 4.63 7.81
N PRO A 71 16.24 5.26 6.65
CA PRO A 71 17.02 6.42 6.24
C PRO A 71 16.91 7.56 7.27
N LEU A 72 17.99 8.33 7.43
CA LEU A 72 17.98 9.55 8.26
C LEU A 72 17.11 10.65 7.67
N ASP A 73 16.90 10.62 6.35
CA ASP A 73 16.06 11.57 5.65
C ASP A 73 14.58 11.35 6.04
N PRO A 74 13.84 12.40 6.46
CA PRO A 74 12.41 12.31 6.76
C PRO A 74 11.55 11.81 5.59
N GLU A 75 12.00 12.00 4.36
CA GLU A 75 11.37 11.47 3.15
C GLU A 75 11.73 10.01 2.87
N GLY A 76 12.52 9.37 3.73
CA GLY A 76 12.88 7.95 3.71
C GLY A 76 11.74 6.99 4.06
N VAL A 77 10.54 7.25 3.55
CA VAL A 77 9.28 6.58 3.92
C VAL A 77 9.00 5.34 3.07
N LEU A 78 8.17 4.44 3.60
CA LEU A 78 7.57 3.32 2.87
C LEU A 78 6.93 3.83 1.57
N ASN A 79 7.36 3.30 0.42
CA ASN A 79 6.93 3.70 -0.90
C ASN A 79 7.43 2.70 -1.94
N GLY A 80 6.52 1.84 -2.40
CA GLY A 80 6.83 0.77 -3.35
C GLY A 80 6.27 -0.55 -2.83
N ILE A 81 5.32 -1.08 -3.58
CA ILE A 81 4.65 -2.35 -3.33
C ILE A 81 4.69 -3.08 -4.67
N ALA A 82 5.04 -4.36 -4.66
CA ALA A 82 4.94 -5.20 -5.83
C ALA A 82 4.48 -6.60 -5.43
N HIS A 83 3.83 -7.29 -6.35
CA HIS A 83 3.31 -8.63 -6.15
C HIS A 83 3.73 -9.55 -7.29
N ASP A 84 4.22 -10.74 -6.96
CA ASP A 84 4.41 -11.81 -7.92
C ASP A 84 3.21 -12.78 -7.85
N PRO A 85 2.27 -12.74 -8.81
CA PRO A 85 1.08 -13.59 -8.79
C PRO A 85 1.40 -15.08 -8.99
N SER A 86 2.60 -15.44 -9.45
CA SER A 86 2.99 -16.84 -9.62
C SER A 86 3.40 -17.52 -8.31
N THR A 87 3.95 -16.73 -7.38
CA THR A 87 4.45 -17.21 -6.08
C THR A 87 3.59 -16.72 -4.91
N GLY A 88 2.76 -15.69 -5.12
CA GLY A 88 2.03 -14.98 -4.07
C GLY A 88 2.92 -14.11 -3.18
N HIS A 89 4.17 -13.88 -3.59
CA HIS A 89 5.13 -13.11 -2.80
C HIS A 89 4.87 -11.61 -2.95
N LEU A 90 4.93 -10.91 -1.82
CA LEU A 90 4.85 -9.45 -1.77
C LEU A 90 6.22 -8.87 -1.53
N PHE A 91 6.53 -7.81 -2.26
CA PHE A 91 7.76 -7.06 -2.12
C PHE A 91 7.43 -5.63 -1.69
N VAL A 92 8.12 -5.16 -0.67
CA VAL A 92 7.98 -3.79 -0.15
C VAL A 92 9.33 -3.10 -0.07
N THR A 93 9.32 -1.81 -0.34
CA THR A 93 10.49 -0.94 -0.21
C THR A 93 10.07 0.49 0.13
N GLY A 94 11.00 1.42 0.13
CA GLY A 94 10.74 2.81 0.37
C GLY A 94 11.72 3.74 -0.31
N LYS A 95 11.37 5.02 -0.28
CA LYS A 95 12.25 6.07 -0.77
C LYS A 95 13.57 6.00 -0.01
N LEU A 96 14.70 6.00 -0.74
CA LEU A 96 16.05 5.97 -0.17
C LEU A 96 16.38 4.73 0.69
N TRP A 97 15.54 3.68 0.66
CA TRP A 97 15.86 2.44 1.34
C TRP A 97 16.99 1.73 0.59
N SER A 98 17.94 1.17 1.33
CA SER A 98 19.02 0.36 0.75
C SER A 98 18.60 -1.09 0.47
N ARG A 99 17.32 -1.42 0.70
CA ARG A 99 16.80 -2.80 0.69
C ARG A 99 15.39 -2.86 0.09
N VAL A 100 15.10 -4.00 -0.53
CA VAL A 100 13.75 -4.48 -0.84
C VAL A 100 13.52 -5.69 0.04
N PHE A 101 12.33 -5.78 0.62
CA PHE A 101 11.93 -6.89 1.48
C PHE A 101 10.89 -7.73 0.77
N GLU A 102 11.15 -9.02 0.67
CA GLU A 102 10.13 -10.01 0.40
C GLU A 102 9.42 -10.36 1.72
N ILE A 103 8.09 -10.26 1.74
CA ILE A 103 7.28 -10.49 2.93
C ILE A 103 6.19 -11.53 2.67
N ARG A 104 5.81 -12.24 3.72
CA ARG A 104 4.61 -13.08 3.76
C ARG A 104 3.64 -12.52 4.79
N ILE A 105 2.38 -12.42 4.41
CA ILE A 105 1.32 -11.99 5.32
C ILE A 105 0.85 -13.20 6.11
N SER A 106 0.82 -13.06 7.43
CA SER A 106 0.17 -13.99 8.34
C SER A 106 -0.92 -13.25 9.09
N GLU A 107 -2.10 -13.85 9.22
CA GLU A 107 -3.13 -13.29 10.09
C GLU A 107 -2.74 -13.51 11.56
N SER A 108 -2.80 -12.44 12.35
CA SER A 108 -2.75 -12.55 13.82
C SER A 108 -4.11 -13.00 14.32
N SER A 109 -4.17 -14.22 14.87
CA SER A 109 -5.34 -14.81 15.54
C SER A 109 -5.68 -14.14 16.87
#